data_AF-A0A8C2BZU9-F1
#
_entry.id   AF-A0A8C2BZU9-F1
#
_cell.length_a   1.000
_cell.length_b   1.000
_cell.length_c   1.000
_cell.angle_alpha   90.00
_cell.angle_beta   90.00
_cell.angle_gamma   90.00
#
_symmetry.space_group_name_H-M   'P 1'
#
loop_
_entity.id
_entity.type
_entity.pdbx_description
1 polymer ?
#
loop_
_entity_poly.entity_id
_entity_poly.type
_entity_poly.pdbx_seq_one_letter_code
_entity_poly.pdbx_strand_id
1 'polypeptide(L)'
;MCAYILYMCVQVQEESLVTMRFLISLCVSLLLLINESTTSSSDPCYDYTTLDEYWRDIQQSPYEYLGNDDTLVEWSGWYRLYLNGESAQMSEWCVSNLGCGGYTGLYLNDSHPTLEDGVVTREVLGSNLMWWRDWGWAPYSQCGDYTSTSIQVKACPGDYYVYEFVKPNISAPDPTYCAVAFSSISSDPCYNYESLDRPWRANNESGDYICDESFSWNGWYRLFYYGMNIQIPETCVDSYTCNTDYTLWLNGPHPQIEDGVVTREVCAGSYWGSCCYYKTNPIRVKACPDNYYVYELVNPQFWCSGYCTGTVFFPLLKKSYTIWR
;
A
#
# COMPACT_ATOMS: atom_id res chain seq x y z
N MET A 1 12.10 50.67 69.66
CA MET A 1 11.95 51.20 68.29
C MET A 1 12.55 50.28 67.22
N CYS A 2 13.76 49.71 67.39
CA CYS A 2 14.37 48.81 66.38
C CYS A 2 13.63 47.46 66.15
N ALA A 3 13.06 46.83 67.18
CA ALA A 3 12.39 45.53 67.02
C ALA A 3 11.09 45.60 66.20
N TYR A 4 10.36 46.72 66.30
CA TYR A 4 9.13 46.95 65.55
C TYR A 4 9.41 47.23 64.07
N ILE A 5 10.48 47.96 63.76
CA ILE A 5 10.88 48.26 62.37
C ILE A 5 11.39 46.98 61.69
N LEU A 6 12.11 46.10 62.41
CA LEU A 6 12.54 44.80 61.87
C LEU A 6 11.35 43.88 61.59
N TYR A 7 10.35 43.84 62.49
CA TYR A 7 9.13 43.04 62.32
C TYR A 7 8.30 43.53 61.13
N MET A 8 8.15 44.85 60.97
CA MET A 8 7.45 45.44 59.82
C MET A 8 8.24 45.22 58.51
N CYS A 9 9.58 45.22 58.54
CA CYS A 9 10.40 44.93 57.36
C CYS A 9 10.31 43.45 56.96
N VAL A 10 10.37 42.52 57.93
CA VAL A 10 10.19 41.08 57.69
C VAL A 10 8.77 40.76 57.19
N GLN A 11 7.73 41.40 57.75
CA GLN A 11 6.35 41.25 57.28
C GLN A 11 6.14 41.81 55.86
N VAL A 12 6.71 42.98 55.53
CA VAL A 12 6.67 43.54 54.16
C VAL A 12 7.46 42.67 53.17
N GLN A 13 8.54 42.03 53.62
CA GLN A 13 9.36 41.12 52.82
C GLN A 13 8.70 39.75 52.63
N GLU A 14 7.95 39.25 53.62
CA GLU A 14 7.09 38.07 53.49
C GLU A 14 5.87 38.32 52.58
N GLU A 15 5.17 39.44 52.74
CA GLU A 15 4.02 39.77 51.87
C GLU A 15 4.42 39.97 50.41
N SER A 16 5.58 40.58 50.15
CA SER A 16 6.14 40.70 48.79
C SER A 16 6.61 39.36 48.22
N LEU A 17 7.13 38.45 49.05
CA LEU A 17 7.50 37.10 48.61
C LEU A 17 6.26 36.23 48.34
N VAL A 18 5.20 36.36 49.14
CA VAL A 18 3.93 35.64 48.98
C VAL A 18 3.18 36.14 47.74
N THR A 19 3.11 37.46 47.52
CA THR A 19 2.53 38.02 46.28
C THR A 19 3.36 37.67 45.05
N MET A 20 4.69 37.66 45.14
CA MET A 20 5.56 37.19 44.05
C MET A 20 5.38 35.69 43.77
N ARG A 21 5.23 34.84 44.79
CA ARG A 21 4.91 33.40 44.62
C ARG A 21 3.52 33.18 44.03
N PHE A 22 2.52 33.98 44.43
CA PHE A 22 1.19 33.95 43.82
C PHE A 22 1.23 34.39 42.37
N LEU A 23 1.94 35.46 42.04
CA LEU A 23 2.10 35.93 40.65
C LEU A 23 2.90 34.95 39.79
N ILE A 24 3.94 34.31 40.34
CA ILE A 24 4.68 33.24 39.64
C ILE A 24 3.78 32.02 39.46
N SER A 25 3.03 31.60 40.47
CA SER A 25 2.09 30.48 40.34
C SER A 25 0.99 30.82 39.35
N LEU A 26 0.42 32.03 39.38
CA LEU A 26 -0.60 32.48 38.43
C LEU A 26 0.00 32.56 37.02
N CYS A 27 1.25 33.01 36.87
CA CYS A 27 1.95 33.09 35.61
C CYS A 27 2.35 31.71 35.08
N VAL A 28 2.70 30.75 35.95
CA VAL A 28 2.95 29.34 35.59
C VAL A 28 1.64 28.64 35.23
N SER A 29 0.55 28.87 35.98
CA SER A 29 -0.78 28.38 35.64
C SER A 29 -1.31 28.99 34.34
N LEU A 30 -1.08 30.30 34.12
CA LEU A 30 -1.43 30.99 32.90
C LEU A 30 -0.54 30.52 31.75
N LEU A 31 0.77 30.31 31.95
CA LEU A 31 1.67 29.69 30.95
C LEU A 31 1.25 28.26 30.64
N LEU A 32 0.81 27.45 31.62
CA LEU A 32 0.26 26.12 31.41
C LEU A 32 -1.07 26.17 30.63
N LEU A 33 -1.94 27.15 30.91
CA LEU A 33 -3.19 27.39 30.17
C LEU A 33 -2.94 27.94 28.75
N ILE A 34 -1.92 28.79 28.57
CA ILE A 34 -1.53 29.31 27.26
C ILE A 34 -0.87 28.19 26.42
N ASN A 35 -0.15 27.27 27.06
CA ASN A 35 0.47 26.09 26.44
C ASN A 35 -0.54 24.96 26.13
N GLU A 36 -1.73 24.98 26.74
CA GLU A 36 -2.89 24.18 26.28
C GLU A 36 -3.67 24.88 25.15
N SER A 37 -3.57 26.21 25.02
CA SER A 37 -4.28 26.99 24.00
C SER A 37 -3.51 27.21 22.69
N THR A 38 -2.31 26.66 22.55
CA THR A 38 -1.64 26.54 21.25
C THR A 38 -2.27 25.38 20.49
N THR A 39 -3.33 25.67 19.73
CA THR A 39 -3.86 24.85 18.62
C THR A 39 -3.68 23.34 18.83
N SER A 40 -4.57 22.73 19.62
CA SER A 40 -4.86 21.31 19.46
C SER A 40 -5.44 21.15 18.04
N SER A 41 -4.57 21.08 17.03
CA SER A 41 -4.86 20.33 15.82
C SER A 41 -5.35 18.99 16.33
N SER A 42 -6.66 18.77 16.27
CA SER A 42 -7.27 17.50 16.64
C SER A 42 -6.45 16.41 15.94
N ASP A 43 -6.01 15.41 16.70
CA ASP A 43 -5.19 14.36 16.13
C ASP A 43 -6.00 13.71 15.01
N PRO A 44 -5.51 13.73 13.76
CA PRO A 44 -6.27 13.24 12.62
C PRO A 44 -6.54 11.75 12.67
N CYS A 45 -5.90 11.00 13.58
CA CYS A 45 -6.25 9.61 13.87
C CYS A 45 -7.60 9.46 14.59
N TYR A 46 -8.15 10.53 15.18
CA TYR A 46 -9.42 10.54 15.90
C TYR A 46 -10.43 11.55 15.35
N ASP A 47 -9.98 12.51 14.55
CA ASP A 47 -10.81 13.52 13.89
C ASP A 47 -10.62 13.47 12.37
N TYR A 48 -11.43 12.63 11.73
CA TYR A 48 -11.41 12.40 10.28
C TYR A 48 -12.82 12.15 9.75
N THR A 49 -12.98 12.32 8.43
CA THR A 49 -14.16 11.94 7.68
C THR A 49 -13.98 10.54 7.10
N THR A 50 -15.00 9.68 7.22
CA THR A 50 -14.99 8.37 6.56
C THR A 50 -15.28 8.51 5.08
N LEU A 51 -14.46 7.87 4.23
CA LEU A 51 -14.67 7.75 2.79
C LEU A 51 -14.81 6.27 2.45
N ASP A 52 -16.05 5.81 2.26
CA ASP A 52 -16.40 4.40 1.94
C ASP A 52 -17.05 4.33 0.56
N GLU A 53 -16.21 4.47 -0.47
CA GLU A 53 -16.64 4.57 -1.85
C GLU A 53 -16.12 3.37 -2.63
N TYR A 54 -16.99 2.37 -2.82
CA TYR A 54 -16.63 1.08 -3.43
C TYR A 54 -15.88 1.21 -4.75
N TRP A 55 -16.18 2.24 -5.55
CA TRP A 55 -15.58 2.51 -6.86
C TRP A 55 -14.10 2.90 -6.81
N ARG A 56 -13.55 3.18 -5.63
CA ARG A 56 -12.11 3.45 -5.44
C ARG A 56 -11.25 2.19 -5.40
N ASP A 57 -11.86 1.00 -5.34
CA ASP A 57 -11.14 -0.26 -5.23
C ASP A 57 -10.36 -0.60 -6.51
N ILE A 58 -9.05 -0.82 -6.39
CA ILE A 58 -8.18 -1.23 -7.51
C ILE A 58 -8.46 -2.64 -8.04
N GLN A 59 -9.20 -3.45 -7.27
CA GLN A 59 -9.58 -4.81 -7.67
C GLN A 59 -10.85 -4.85 -8.53
N GLN A 60 -11.44 -3.70 -8.84
CA GLN A 60 -12.59 -3.63 -9.73
C GLN A 60 -12.26 -4.05 -11.16
N SER A 61 -13.29 -4.52 -11.86
CA SER A 61 -13.19 -4.84 -13.28
C SER A 61 -12.87 -3.57 -14.07
N PRO A 62 -11.86 -3.57 -14.97
CA PRO A 62 -11.50 -2.40 -15.77
C PRO A 62 -12.59 -1.98 -16.78
N TYR A 63 -13.67 -2.77 -16.90
CA TYR A 63 -14.83 -2.47 -17.73
C TYR A 63 -15.91 -1.65 -16.99
N GLU A 64 -15.77 -1.45 -15.67
CA GLU A 64 -16.70 -0.69 -14.85
C GLU A 64 -16.29 0.79 -14.77
N TYR A 65 -16.28 1.47 -15.92
CA TYR A 65 -16.07 2.92 -15.92
C TYR A 65 -17.28 3.65 -15.34
N LEU A 66 -17.08 4.31 -14.21
CA LEU A 66 -18.12 5.04 -13.50
C LEU A 66 -18.04 6.56 -13.71
N GLY A 67 -16.94 7.06 -14.29
CA GLY A 67 -16.77 8.47 -14.63
C GLY A 67 -16.63 9.39 -13.42
N ASN A 68 -16.02 8.89 -12.34
CA ASN A 68 -15.73 9.69 -11.16
C ASN A 68 -14.50 10.57 -11.38
N ASP A 69 -14.50 11.75 -10.77
CA ASP A 69 -13.45 12.75 -10.89
C ASP A 69 -13.25 13.48 -9.56
N ASP A 70 -12.14 13.20 -8.88
CA ASP A 70 -11.80 13.81 -7.59
C ASP A 70 -11.40 15.28 -7.72
N THR A 71 -11.25 15.83 -8.93
CA THR A 71 -11.08 17.29 -9.13
C THR A 71 -12.37 18.07 -8.88
N LEU A 72 -13.52 17.38 -8.89
CA LEU A 72 -14.85 17.96 -8.64
C LEU A 72 -15.25 17.90 -7.16
N VAL A 73 -14.48 17.20 -6.34
CA VAL A 73 -14.73 17.05 -4.90
C VAL A 73 -14.09 18.22 -4.14
N GLU A 74 -14.86 18.81 -3.22
CA GLU A 74 -14.38 19.84 -2.30
C GLU A 74 -13.71 19.18 -1.09
N TRP A 75 -12.42 18.90 -1.21
CA TRP A 75 -11.62 18.27 -0.16
C TRP A 75 -11.34 19.21 1.02
N SER A 76 -11.58 18.74 2.25
CA SER A 76 -11.26 19.48 3.46
C SER A 76 -11.06 18.55 4.65
N GLY A 77 -9.90 18.69 5.31
CA GLY A 77 -9.55 17.91 6.49
C GLY A 77 -9.00 16.52 6.17
N TRP A 78 -9.06 15.63 7.16
CA TRP A 78 -8.50 14.30 7.09
C TRP A 78 -9.55 13.26 6.76
N TYR A 79 -9.16 12.25 6.00
CA TYR A 79 -10.03 11.18 5.54
C TYR A 79 -9.48 9.82 5.92
N ARG A 80 -10.38 8.90 6.27
CA ARG A 80 -10.08 7.48 6.44
C ARG A 80 -10.80 6.65 5.39
N LEU A 81 -10.03 5.86 4.66
CA LEU A 81 -10.53 5.02 3.58
C LEU A 81 -11.16 3.74 4.11
N TYR A 82 -12.31 3.40 3.55
CA TYR A 82 -12.95 2.10 3.64
C TYR A 82 -13.41 1.68 2.24
N LEU A 83 -13.56 0.38 2.05
CA LEU A 83 -14.15 -0.18 0.84
C LEU A 83 -15.16 -1.24 1.24
N ASN A 84 -16.45 -0.97 1.00
CA ASN A 84 -17.57 -1.82 1.41
C ASN A 84 -17.54 -2.13 2.92
N GLY A 85 -17.17 -1.14 3.74
CA GLY A 85 -17.03 -1.27 5.19
C GLY A 85 -15.75 -1.98 5.67
N GLU A 86 -14.88 -2.46 4.77
CA GLU A 86 -13.57 -3.01 5.14
C GLU A 86 -12.52 -1.91 5.23
N SER A 87 -11.56 -2.05 6.15
CA SER A 87 -10.46 -1.10 6.29
C SER A 87 -9.64 -1.09 5.00
N ALA A 88 -9.41 0.10 4.47
CA ALA A 88 -8.70 0.28 3.21
C ALA A 88 -7.59 1.34 3.35
N GLN A 89 -6.68 1.33 2.40
CA GLN A 89 -5.61 2.31 2.31
C GLN A 89 -5.41 2.70 0.84
N MET A 90 -4.85 3.88 0.59
CA MET A 90 -4.53 4.32 -0.76
C MET A 90 -3.53 3.33 -1.41
N SER A 91 -3.62 3.08 -2.71
CA SER A 91 -2.65 2.19 -3.36
C SER A 91 -1.23 2.76 -3.26
N GLU A 92 -0.25 1.92 -2.92
CA GLU A 92 1.19 2.22 -3.10
C GLU A 92 1.72 1.75 -4.46
N TRP A 93 0.86 1.07 -5.22
CA TRP A 93 1.24 0.43 -6.47
C TRP A 93 0.57 1.13 -7.64
N CYS A 94 1.22 1.00 -8.79
CA CYS A 94 0.69 1.47 -10.04
C CYS A 94 -0.71 0.90 -10.29
N VAL A 95 -1.67 1.80 -10.51
CA VAL A 95 -3.05 1.42 -10.83
C VAL A 95 -3.27 1.58 -12.32
N SER A 96 -3.94 0.61 -12.94
CA SER A 96 -4.34 0.72 -14.34
C SER A 96 -5.38 1.83 -14.56
N ASN A 97 -5.43 2.44 -15.75
CA ASN A 97 -6.59 3.28 -16.09
C ASN A 97 -7.89 2.50 -15.95
N LEU A 98 -8.95 3.20 -15.55
CA LEU A 98 -10.26 2.62 -15.24
C LEU A 98 -10.23 1.61 -14.08
N GLY A 99 -9.09 1.46 -13.39
CA GLY A 99 -8.93 0.52 -12.29
C GLY A 99 -9.60 0.96 -11.00
N CYS A 100 -10.00 2.24 -10.87
CA CYS A 100 -10.61 2.76 -9.65
C CYS A 100 -11.61 3.92 -9.90
N GLY A 101 -12.67 3.66 -10.68
CA GLY A 101 -13.83 4.56 -10.80
C GLY A 101 -13.67 5.78 -11.73
N GLY A 102 -12.46 6.36 -11.83
CA GLY A 102 -12.10 7.41 -12.80
C GLY A 102 -11.25 6.90 -13.97
N TYR A 103 -10.90 7.78 -14.91
CA TYR A 103 -10.06 7.40 -16.05
C TYR A 103 -8.59 7.27 -15.63
N THR A 104 -8.10 8.19 -14.80
CA THR A 104 -6.73 8.15 -14.26
C THR A 104 -6.73 7.75 -12.80
N GLY A 105 -6.24 6.55 -12.51
CA GLY A 105 -6.05 6.08 -11.15
C GLY A 105 -4.81 6.68 -10.49
N LEU A 106 -4.97 7.24 -9.29
CA LEU A 106 -3.91 7.85 -8.49
C LEU A 106 -3.45 6.94 -7.36
N TYR A 107 -2.14 6.89 -7.14
CA TYR A 107 -1.48 6.06 -6.13
C TYR A 107 -0.26 6.78 -5.53
N LEU A 108 0.21 6.30 -4.38
CA LEU A 108 1.40 6.83 -3.71
C LEU A 108 2.66 6.35 -4.42
N ASN A 109 3.63 7.24 -4.60
CA ASN A 109 4.94 6.89 -5.17
C ASN A 109 5.86 6.13 -4.20
N ASP A 110 5.47 6.03 -2.93
CA ASP A 110 6.27 5.42 -1.87
C ASP A 110 5.36 4.78 -0.83
N SER A 111 5.95 3.93 0.00
CA SER A 111 5.33 3.23 1.13
C SER A 111 4.57 4.18 2.07
N HIS A 112 3.53 3.68 2.73
CA HIS A 112 2.89 4.40 3.82
C HIS A 112 3.89 4.64 4.97
N PRO A 113 3.72 5.72 5.76
CA PRO A 113 4.56 5.96 6.94
C PRO A 113 4.40 4.86 8.00
N THR A 114 5.38 4.76 8.89
CA THR A 114 5.26 4.05 10.16
C THR A 114 4.65 4.95 11.25
N LEU A 115 4.31 4.40 12.42
CA LEU A 115 3.77 5.19 13.54
C LEU A 115 4.77 6.26 14.02
N GLU A 116 6.06 5.96 13.92
CA GLU A 116 7.16 6.84 14.33
C GLU A 116 7.36 8.04 13.39
N ASP A 117 6.99 7.90 12.12
CA ASP A 117 7.20 8.94 11.10
C ASP A 117 6.24 10.13 11.28
N GLY A 118 5.11 9.94 11.97
CA GLY A 118 4.11 10.97 12.18
C GLY A 118 3.39 11.35 10.88
N VAL A 119 3.20 12.65 10.65
CA VAL A 119 2.61 13.17 9.41
C VAL A 119 3.70 13.33 8.36
N VAL A 120 3.58 12.61 7.25
CA VAL A 120 4.53 12.67 6.13
C VAL A 120 3.84 13.15 4.85
N THR A 121 4.61 13.80 3.99
CA THR A 121 4.15 14.16 2.64
C THR A 121 4.50 13.05 1.67
N ARG A 122 3.51 12.57 0.91
CA ARG A 122 3.69 11.55 -0.14
C ARG A 122 3.37 12.12 -1.51
N GLU A 123 4.26 11.86 -2.46
CA GLU A 123 3.99 12.14 -3.86
C GLU A 123 2.89 11.22 -4.37
N VAL A 124 2.00 11.79 -5.17
CA VAL A 124 0.89 11.08 -5.79
C VAL A 124 1.11 11.07 -7.29
N LEU A 125 1.13 9.87 -7.86
CA LEU A 125 1.33 9.64 -9.28
C LEU A 125 0.05 9.10 -9.92
N GLY A 126 -0.08 9.32 -11.22
CA GLY A 126 -1.12 8.76 -12.07
C GLY A 126 -0.53 7.99 -13.23
N SER A 127 -1.32 7.04 -13.73
CA SER A 127 -0.97 6.19 -14.86
C SER A 127 -1.60 6.69 -16.16
N ASN A 128 -0.99 6.36 -17.31
CA ASN A 128 -1.61 6.49 -18.62
C ASN A 128 -1.67 5.12 -19.32
N LEU A 129 -2.87 4.53 -19.37
CA LEU A 129 -3.19 3.41 -20.25
C LEU A 129 -4.22 3.82 -21.33
N MET A 130 -3.74 3.97 -22.57
CA MET A 130 -4.61 3.98 -23.74
C MET A 130 -4.63 2.58 -24.37
N TRP A 131 -5.67 1.80 -24.08
CA TRP A 131 -5.88 0.46 -24.64
C TRP A 131 -6.33 0.44 -26.12
N TRP A 132 -6.51 1.60 -26.77
CA TRP A 132 -7.12 1.63 -28.11
C TRP A 132 -6.59 2.69 -29.08
N ARG A 133 -5.33 3.14 -28.99
CA ARG A 133 -4.74 3.86 -30.13
C ARG A 133 -4.04 2.91 -31.08
N ASP A 134 -4.71 2.67 -32.20
CA ASP A 134 -4.13 2.47 -33.52
C ASP A 134 -3.08 1.35 -33.67
N TRP A 135 -3.50 0.17 -34.15
CA TRP A 135 -2.74 -0.74 -35.04
C TRP A 135 -1.20 -0.63 -34.99
N GLY A 136 -0.61 -0.73 -33.81
CA GLY A 136 0.79 -0.36 -33.62
C GLY A 136 1.25 -0.50 -32.17
N TRP A 137 2.43 -1.09 -32.01
CA TRP A 137 3.19 -1.20 -30.78
C TRP A 137 3.43 0.22 -30.20
N ALA A 138 2.88 0.53 -29.03
CA ALA A 138 3.15 1.79 -28.33
C ALA A 138 4.01 1.55 -27.07
N PRO A 139 5.08 2.36 -26.87
CA PRO A 139 6.11 2.07 -25.87
C PRO A 139 6.08 3.13 -24.74
N TYR A 140 5.35 2.91 -23.65
CA TYR A 140 5.40 3.83 -22.50
C TYR A 140 5.28 3.07 -21.19
N SER A 141 6.06 3.50 -20.18
CA SER A 141 5.95 3.03 -18.81
C SER A 141 4.59 3.43 -18.27
N GLN A 142 3.76 2.47 -17.93
CA GLN A 142 2.35 2.66 -17.57
C GLN A 142 2.14 3.45 -16.27
N CYS A 143 3.21 3.82 -15.57
CA CYS A 143 3.21 4.22 -14.18
C CYS A 143 4.04 5.50 -14.03
N GLY A 144 3.45 6.53 -13.41
CA GLY A 144 4.14 7.79 -13.18
C GLY A 144 4.13 8.73 -14.39
N ASP A 145 3.28 8.46 -15.38
CA ASP A 145 3.08 9.33 -16.53
C ASP A 145 2.55 10.71 -16.14
N TYR A 146 1.81 10.75 -15.02
CA TYR A 146 1.30 11.98 -14.46
C TYR A 146 1.74 12.15 -13.00
N THR A 147 2.02 13.39 -12.63
CA THR A 147 2.28 13.79 -11.26
C THR A 147 1.14 14.66 -10.78
N SER A 148 0.52 14.28 -9.66
CA SER A 148 -0.54 15.04 -9.00
C SER A 148 0.05 15.89 -7.87
N THR A 149 -0.82 16.61 -7.17
CA THR A 149 -0.46 17.28 -5.92
C THR A 149 -0.18 16.25 -4.83
N SER A 150 0.95 16.38 -4.15
CA SER A 150 1.29 15.56 -2.99
C SER A 150 0.27 15.74 -1.87
N ILE A 151 0.09 14.68 -1.08
CA ILE A 151 -0.85 14.66 0.06
C ILE A 151 -0.11 14.42 1.37
N GLN A 152 -0.74 14.77 2.49
CA GLN A 152 -0.25 14.33 3.81
C GLN A 152 -0.84 12.96 4.16
N VAL A 153 -0.03 12.10 4.75
CA VAL A 153 -0.40 10.76 5.20
C VAL A 153 0.12 10.57 6.62
N LYS A 154 -0.69 9.96 7.49
CA LYS A 154 -0.30 9.61 8.85
C LYS A 154 -0.71 8.17 9.16
N ALA A 155 0.21 7.41 9.75
CA ALA A 155 -0.10 6.11 10.34
C ALA A 155 -0.75 6.26 11.72
N CYS A 156 -1.77 5.46 12.00
CA CYS A 156 -2.54 5.54 13.23
C CYS A 156 -2.52 4.22 14.00
N PRO A 157 -2.60 4.26 15.35
CA PRO A 157 -2.69 3.06 16.16
C PRO A 157 -3.88 2.18 15.76
N GLY A 158 -3.64 0.88 15.52
CA GLY A 158 -4.65 -0.05 14.99
C GLY A 158 -4.53 -0.30 13.49
N ASP A 159 -3.35 -0.11 12.93
CA ASP A 159 -2.95 -0.51 11.57
C ASP A 159 -3.83 0.08 10.46
N TYR A 160 -4.04 1.41 10.52
CA TYR A 160 -4.71 2.16 9.46
C TYR A 160 -4.04 3.51 9.23
N TYR A 161 -4.41 4.13 8.11
CA TYR A 161 -3.88 5.41 7.69
C TYR A 161 -4.98 6.44 7.54
N VAL A 162 -4.61 7.71 7.74
CA VAL A 162 -5.45 8.87 7.44
C VAL A 162 -4.73 9.76 6.44
N TYR A 163 -5.51 10.38 5.57
CA TYR A 163 -5.03 11.13 4.42
C TYR A 163 -5.63 12.53 4.42
N GLU A 164 -4.79 13.54 4.29
CA GLU A 164 -5.25 14.88 3.95
C GLU A 164 -5.30 14.99 2.43
N PHE A 165 -6.37 14.47 1.83
CA PHE A 165 -6.60 14.57 0.40
C PHE A 165 -6.81 16.03 0.01
N VAL A 166 -6.33 16.38 -1.18
CA VAL A 166 -6.49 17.71 -1.77
C VAL A 166 -6.98 17.55 -3.20
N LYS A 167 -7.50 18.62 -3.79
CA LYS A 167 -7.88 18.62 -5.19
C LYS A 167 -6.67 18.20 -6.07
N PRO A 168 -6.76 17.11 -6.84
CA PRO A 168 -5.69 16.72 -7.75
C PRO A 168 -5.43 17.82 -8.78
N ASN A 169 -4.21 18.35 -8.82
CA ASN A 169 -3.76 19.22 -9.90
C ASN A 169 -2.93 18.41 -10.90
N ILE A 170 -3.60 17.86 -11.90
CA ILE A 170 -3.00 16.94 -12.85
C ILE A 170 -3.59 17.18 -14.25
N SER A 171 -2.76 17.08 -15.29
CA SER A 171 -3.20 17.21 -16.70
C SER A 171 -3.64 15.85 -17.25
N ALA A 172 -4.49 15.15 -16.51
CA ALA A 172 -5.02 13.84 -16.85
C ALA A 172 -6.56 13.85 -16.75
N PRO A 173 -7.28 13.07 -17.56
CA PRO A 173 -8.73 13.00 -17.50
C PRO A 173 -9.20 12.29 -16.23
N ASP A 174 -10.24 12.84 -15.61
CA ASP A 174 -11.03 12.23 -14.52
C ASP A 174 -10.17 11.47 -13.49
N PRO A 175 -9.25 12.15 -12.77
CA PRO A 175 -8.33 11.51 -11.83
C PRO A 175 -9.04 11.12 -10.52
N THR A 176 -8.66 9.96 -9.96
CA THR A 176 -9.27 9.41 -8.74
C THR A 176 -8.24 8.78 -7.81
N TYR A 177 -8.31 9.08 -6.51
CA TYR A 177 -7.53 8.43 -5.47
C TYR A 177 -8.00 6.99 -5.31
N CYS A 178 -7.13 6.05 -5.70
CA CYS A 178 -7.43 4.62 -5.63
C CYS A 178 -7.07 4.04 -4.27
N ALA A 179 -7.85 3.06 -3.83
CA ALA A 179 -7.66 2.36 -2.58
C ALA A 179 -7.64 0.85 -2.78
N VAL A 180 -7.05 0.15 -1.81
CA VAL A 180 -7.10 -1.31 -1.69
C VAL A 180 -7.65 -1.67 -0.32
N ALA A 181 -8.57 -2.64 -0.28
CA ALA A 181 -9.10 -3.17 0.95
C ALA A 181 -8.18 -4.28 1.48
N PHE A 182 -8.02 -4.35 2.80
CA PHE A 182 -7.42 -5.51 3.45
C PHE A 182 -8.52 -6.22 4.24
N SER A 183 -9.16 -7.19 3.60
CA SER A 183 -10.16 -8.01 4.27
C SER A 183 -9.53 -8.66 5.50
N SER A 184 -10.18 -8.48 6.66
CA SER A 184 -9.76 -9.17 7.88
C SER A 184 -9.89 -10.67 7.63
N ILE A 185 -8.76 -11.35 7.50
CA ILE A 185 -8.76 -12.76 7.11
C ILE A 185 -9.32 -13.57 8.28
N SER A 186 -10.54 -14.10 8.11
CA SER A 186 -11.24 -14.89 9.13
C SER A 186 -10.59 -16.27 9.37
N SER A 187 -9.82 -16.77 8.39
CA SER A 187 -9.13 -18.05 8.44
C SER A 187 -7.72 -17.94 7.86
N ASP A 188 -6.69 -18.33 8.62
CA ASP A 188 -5.30 -18.28 8.16
C ASP A 188 -5.13 -19.01 6.80
N PRO A 189 -4.67 -18.30 5.74
CA PRO A 189 -4.60 -18.87 4.39
C PRO A 189 -3.52 -19.93 4.26
N CYS A 190 -2.63 -20.10 5.24
CA CYS A 190 -1.73 -21.25 5.32
C CYS A 190 -2.47 -22.58 5.58
N TYR A 191 -3.73 -22.54 6.03
CA TYR A 191 -4.51 -23.75 6.27
C TYR A 191 -5.79 -23.82 5.42
N ASN A 192 -6.05 -22.79 4.62
CA ASN A 192 -7.23 -22.68 3.76
C ASN A 192 -6.84 -22.10 2.40
N TYR A 193 -6.38 -22.97 1.50
CA TYR A 193 -5.96 -22.62 0.15
C TYR A 193 -6.34 -23.71 -0.86
N GLU A 194 -6.46 -23.35 -2.13
CA GLU A 194 -6.54 -24.27 -3.27
C GLU A 194 -5.14 -24.65 -3.75
N SER A 195 -4.93 -25.94 -4.05
CA SER A 195 -3.65 -26.43 -4.58
C SER A 195 -3.62 -26.33 -6.10
N LEU A 196 -2.66 -25.57 -6.64
CA LEU A 196 -2.44 -25.44 -8.08
C LEU A 196 -1.17 -26.18 -8.52
N ASP A 197 -1.31 -27.47 -8.81
CA ASP A 197 -0.26 -28.26 -9.46
C ASP A 197 -0.40 -28.18 -10.97
N ARG A 198 0.22 -27.15 -11.54
CA ARG A 198 0.12 -26.80 -12.96
C ARG A 198 1.53 -26.63 -13.53
N PRO A 199 2.24 -27.74 -13.83
CA PRO A 199 3.65 -27.69 -14.26
C PRO A 199 3.89 -26.85 -15.50
N TRP A 200 2.89 -26.71 -16.38
CA TRP A 200 2.92 -25.85 -17.56
C TRP A 200 3.12 -24.35 -17.25
N ARG A 201 3.02 -23.93 -15.99
CA ARG A 201 3.36 -22.58 -15.52
C ARG A 201 4.84 -22.34 -15.28
N ALA A 202 5.68 -23.36 -15.38
CA ALA A 202 7.10 -23.20 -15.06
C ALA A 202 7.80 -22.32 -16.10
N ASN A 203 8.77 -21.52 -15.65
CA ASN A 203 9.50 -20.56 -16.47
C ASN A 203 10.41 -21.18 -17.55
N ASN A 204 10.45 -22.50 -17.66
CA ASN A 204 11.11 -23.26 -18.71
C ASN A 204 10.12 -23.95 -19.68
N GLU A 205 8.81 -23.78 -19.50
CA GLU A 205 7.76 -24.35 -20.36
C GLU A 205 7.27 -23.31 -21.38
N SER A 206 6.98 -23.73 -22.60
CA SER A 206 6.41 -22.88 -23.67
C SER A 206 5.70 -23.72 -24.76
N GLY A 207 4.81 -23.08 -25.54
CA GLY A 207 4.19 -23.69 -26.73
C GLY A 207 2.67 -23.91 -26.69
N ASP A 208 2.02 -23.83 -25.53
CA ASP A 208 0.61 -24.25 -25.38
C ASP A 208 -0.42 -23.11 -25.31
N TYR A 209 0.01 -21.84 -25.16
CA TYR A 209 -0.86 -20.65 -25.11
C TYR A 209 -2.00 -20.73 -24.07
N ILE A 210 -1.62 -20.98 -22.80
CA ILE A 210 -2.51 -21.16 -21.66
C ILE A 210 -2.52 -19.87 -20.81
N CYS A 211 -3.57 -19.09 -20.99
CA CYS A 211 -3.71 -17.75 -20.43
C CYS A 211 -4.52 -17.75 -19.11
N ASP A 212 -4.10 -16.95 -18.12
CA ASP A 212 -4.74 -16.93 -16.80
C ASP A 212 -6.11 -16.24 -16.75
N GLU A 213 -6.43 -15.43 -17.75
CA GLU A 213 -7.75 -14.83 -17.94
C GLU A 213 -8.87 -15.88 -18.08
N SER A 214 -8.52 -17.11 -18.46
CA SER A 214 -9.46 -18.22 -18.64
C SER A 214 -9.85 -18.93 -17.34
N PHE A 215 -9.19 -18.61 -16.21
CA PHE A 215 -9.49 -19.20 -14.91
C PHE A 215 -10.25 -18.22 -14.01
N SER A 216 -11.06 -18.78 -13.11
CA SER A 216 -11.68 -18.01 -12.02
C SER A 216 -10.73 -17.96 -10.83
N TRP A 217 -10.37 -16.75 -10.43
CA TRP A 217 -9.50 -16.47 -9.30
C TRP A 217 -10.33 -16.02 -8.10
N ASN A 218 -10.37 -16.83 -7.06
CA ASN A 218 -11.05 -16.52 -5.81
C ASN A 218 -10.39 -17.27 -4.65
N GLY A 219 -9.85 -16.51 -3.71
CA GLY A 219 -9.20 -17.03 -2.52
C GLY A 219 -7.70 -17.27 -2.70
N TRP A 220 -7.17 -18.10 -1.82
CA TRP A 220 -5.73 -18.32 -1.68
C TRP A 220 -5.28 -19.57 -2.39
N TYR A 221 -4.11 -19.51 -3.02
CA TYR A 221 -3.54 -20.60 -3.82
C TYR A 221 -2.14 -20.96 -3.34
N ARG A 222 -1.85 -22.26 -3.28
CA ARG A 222 -0.48 -22.79 -3.15
C ARG A 222 -0.05 -23.41 -4.46
N LEU A 223 1.09 -22.97 -4.97
CA LEU A 223 1.61 -23.40 -6.26
C LEU A 223 2.46 -24.67 -6.11
N PHE A 224 2.32 -25.59 -7.07
CA PHE A 224 3.09 -26.82 -7.13
C PHE A 224 3.62 -27.11 -8.54
N TYR A 225 4.71 -27.88 -8.59
CA TYR A 225 5.29 -28.46 -9.79
C TYR A 225 5.50 -29.96 -9.58
N TYR A 226 4.60 -30.78 -10.13
CA TYR A 226 4.56 -32.23 -9.91
C TYR A 226 4.50 -32.60 -8.42
N GLY A 227 3.60 -31.93 -7.68
CA GLY A 227 3.40 -32.11 -6.23
C GLY A 227 4.48 -31.49 -5.34
N MET A 228 5.51 -30.85 -5.90
CA MET A 228 6.57 -30.19 -5.14
C MET A 228 6.28 -28.71 -4.96
N ASN A 229 6.64 -28.15 -3.79
CA ASN A 229 6.49 -26.72 -3.52
C ASN A 229 7.23 -25.88 -4.55
N ILE A 230 6.53 -24.88 -5.06
CA ILE A 230 7.11 -23.89 -5.94
C ILE A 230 6.56 -22.51 -5.63
N GLN A 231 7.25 -21.49 -6.12
CA GLN A 231 6.90 -20.10 -5.88
C GLN A 231 6.93 -19.31 -7.17
N ILE A 232 6.21 -18.19 -7.19
CA ILE A 232 6.34 -17.19 -8.24
C ILE A 232 7.77 -16.66 -8.20
N PRO A 233 8.46 -16.47 -9.33
CA PRO A 233 9.80 -15.87 -9.32
C PRO A 233 9.79 -14.45 -8.75
N GLU A 234 10.89 -14.06 -8.10
CA GLU A 234 11.17 -12.66 -7.70
C GLU A 234 12.01 -11.93 -8.75
N THR A 235 12.42 -12.66 -9.79
CA THR A 235 13.29 -12.18 -10.86
C THR A 235 12.57 -12.27 -12.18
N CYS A 236 13.01 -11.42 -13.10
CA CYS A 236 12.57 -11.35 -14.49
C CYS A 236 12.38 -12.74 -15.11
N VAL A 237 11.24 -12.93 -15.77
CA VAL A 237 10.96 -14.12 -16.55
C VAL A 237 10.81 -13.71 -18.01
N ASP A 238 11.47 -14.44 -18.91
CA ASP A 238 11.41 -14.17 -20.34
C ASP A 238 9.97 -14.30 -20.86
N SER A 239 9.55 -13.39 -21.76
CA SER A 239 8.25 -13.48 -22.42
C SER A 239 8.12 -14.77 -23.24
N TYR A 240 6.89 -15.19 -23.53
CA TYR A 240 6.58 -16.47 -24.22
C TYR A 240 6.99 -17.73 -23.46
N THR A 241 7.21 -17.63 -22.14
CA THR A 241 7.40 -18.78 -21.25
C THR A 241 6.19 -18.96 -20.33
N CYS A 242 6.18 -20.01 -19.52
CA CYS A 242 5.05 -20.39 -18.67
C CYS A 242 3.76 -20.63 -19.48
N ASN A 243 3.91 -20.94 -20.77
CA ASN A 243 2.84 -21.05 -21.76
C ASN A 243 1.98 -19.78 -21.96
N THR A 244 2.49 -18.59 -21.68
CA THR A 244 1.76 -17.31 -21.81
C THR A 244 2.52 -16.33 -22.71
N ASP A 245 1.85 -15.32 -23.26
CA ASP A 245 2.54 -14.23 -23.99
C ASP A 245 3.22 -13.28 -23.00
N TYR A 246 2.47 -12.84 -21.99
CA TYR A 246 2.95 -11.95 -20.93
C TYR A 246 3.16 -12.73 -19.63
N THR A 247 4.42 -12.94 -19.30
CA THR A 247 4.82 -13.64 -18.08
C THR A 247 4.69 -12.72 -16.87
N LEU A 248 4.11 -13.21 -15.78
CA LEU A 248 3.91 -12.44 -14.54
C LEU A 248 4.80 -13.00 -13.41
N TRP A 249 5.47 -12.10 -12.68
CA TRP A 249 6.32 -12.44 -11.54
C TRP A 249 6.30 -11.35 -10.45
N LEU A 250 6.79 -11.65 -9.25
CA LEU A 250 6.80 -10.70 -8.14
C LEU A 250 7.88 -9.63 -8.33
N ASN A 251 7.53 -8.36 -8.08
CA ASN A 251 8.49 -7.29 -7.95
C ASN A 251 8.94 -7.13 -6.49
N GLY A 252 9.98 -7.87 -6.12
CA GLY A 252 10.54 -7.86 -4.77
C GLY A 252 10.51 -9.21 -4.08
N PRO A 253 11.09 -9.31 -2.88
CA PRO A 253 11.25 -10.58 -2.19
C PRO A 253 9.90 -11.15 -1.70
N HIS A 254 9.80 -12.43 -1.45
CA HIS A 254 8.69 -12.98 -0.68
C HIS A 254 8.74 -12.49 0.78
N PRO A 255 7.59 -12.39 1.48
CA PRO A 255 7.56 -12.07 2.91
C PRO A 255 8.29 -13.12 3.77
N GLN A 256 8.68 -12.73 4.98
CA GLN A 256 8.99 -13.64 6.08
C GLN A 256 7.72 -14.04 6.83
N ILE A 257 7.81 -15.02 7.74
CA ILE A 257 6.65 -15.52 8.51
C ILE A 257 6.06 -14.40 9.37
N GLU A 258 6.93 -13.57 9.96
CA GLU A 258 6.58 -12.44 10.82
C GLU A 258 5.88 -11.29 10.08
N ASP A 259 6.07 -11.16 8.77
CA ASP A 259 5.45 -10.11 7.96
C ASP A 259 3.94 -10.34 7.77
N GLY A 260 3.46 -11.57 8.04
CA GLY A 260 2.06 -11.93 7.86
C GLY A 260 1.63 -11.86 6.38
N VAL A 261 0.45 -11.30 6.13
CA VAL A 261 -0.04 -11.08 4.77
C VAL A 261 0.47 -9.74 4.27
N VAL A 262 1.26 -9.78 3.20
CA VAL A 262 1.76 -8.58 2.54
C VAL A 262 1.23 -8.52 1.11
N THR A 263 1.10 -7.31 0.59
CA THR A 263 0.81 -7.12 -0.83
C THR A 263 2.11 -6.93 -1.60
N ARG A 264 2.22 -7.57 -2.76
CA ARG A 264 3.39 -7.51 -3.64
C ARG A 264 2.97 -7.02 -5.01
N GLU A 265 3.72 -6.04 -5.52
CA GLU A 265 3.61 -5.60 -6.90
C GLU A 265 3.98 -6.76 -7.84
N VAL A 266 3.29 -6.83 -8.98
CA VAL A 266 3.52 -7.86 -10.00
C VAL A 266 4.02 -7.19 -11.26
N CYS A 267 5.15 -7.68 -11.76
CA CYS A 267 5.71 -7.27 -13.03
C CYS A 267 5.20 -8.16 -14.15
N ALA A 268 5.03 -7.60 -15.34
CA ALA A 268 4.85 -8.36 -16.57
C ALA A 268 5.98 -8.10 -17.57
N GLY A 269 6.41 -9.17 -18.23
CA GLY A 269 7.41 -9.14 -19.30
C GLY A 269 6.81 -8.78 -20.65
N SER A 270 7.54 -8.02 -21.45
CA SER A 270 7.20 -7.69 -22.84
C SER A 270 8.30 -8.16 -23.78
N TYR A 271 7.92 -8.64 -24.96
CA TYR A 271 8.87 -9.08 -25.99
C TYR A 271 9.89 -7.99 -26.42
N TRP A 272 9.52 -6.71 -26.30
CA TRP A 272 10.41 -5.57 -26.66
C TRP A 272 10.89 -4.76 -25.47
N GLY A 273 10.55 -5.18 -24.25
CA GLY A 273 10.79 -4.43 -23.03
C GLY A 273 12.05 -4.86 -22.29
N SER A 274 12.55 -3.98 -21.42
CA SER A 274 13.40 -4.39 -20.30
C SER A 274 12.61 -5.25 -19.30
N CYS A 275 13.30 -5.83 -18.32
CA CYS A 275 12.62 -6.50 -17.22
C CYS A 275 11.63 -5.55 -16.51
N CYS A 276 10.46 -6.09 -16.13
CA CYS A 276 9.36 -5.38 -15.49
C CYS A 276 8.89 -4.20 -16.33
N TYR A 277 8.70 -4.45 -17.63
CA TYR A 277 8.28 -3.41 -18.55
C TYR A 277 6.86 -2.91 -18.24
N TYR A 278 6.00 -3.81 -17.78
CA TYR A 278 4.68 -3.47 -17.29
C TYR A 278 4.53 -3.85 -15.82
N LYS A 279 3.66 -3.13 -15.13
CA LYS A 279 3.22 -3.45 -13.77
C LYS A 279 1.74 -3.78 -13.85
N THR A 280 1.31 -4.84 -13.18
CA THR A 280 -0.10 -5.24 -13.10
C THR A 280 -0.66 -5.00 -11.72
N ASN A 281 -1.96 -5.28 -11.57
CA ASN A 281 -2.59 -5.40 -10.27
C ASN A 281 -1.73 -6.25 -9.31
N PRO A 282 -1.50 -5.75 -8.09
CA PRO A 282 -0.71 -6.44 -7.10
C PRO A 282 -1.48 -7.65 -6.55
N ILE A 283 -0.76 -8.56 -5.89
CA ILE A 283 -1.34 -9.75 -5.24
C ILE A 283 -0.96 -9.80 -3.77
N ARG A 284 -1.77 -10.45 -2.95
CA ARG A 284 -1.39 -10.73 -1.56
C ARG A 284 -0.59 -12.02 -1.49
N VAL A 285 0.42 -12.02 -0.63
CA VAL A 285 1.35 -13.14 -0.43
C VAL A 285 1.54 -13.33 1.07
N LYS A 286 1.58 -14.59 1.51
CA LYS A 286 1.90 -14.96 2.89
C LYS A 286 2.93 -16.08 2.93
N ALA A 287 3.91 -15.96 3.82
CA ALA A 287 4.83 -17.04 4.14
C ALA A 287 4.22 -17.97 5.20
N CYS A 288 4.35 -19.29 4.98
CA CYS A 288 3.77 -20.31 5.86
C CYS A 288 4.83 -21.15 6.57
N PRO A 289 4.50 -21.77 7.73
CA PRO A 289 5.48 -22.46 8.59
C PRO A 289 6.29 -23.59 7.93
N ASP A 290 5.73 -24.29 6.92
CA ASP A 290 6.40 -25.42 6.24
C ASP A 290 7.18 -25.01 4.99
N ASN A 291 7.72 -23.78 4.98
CA ASN A 291 8.54 -23.24 3.90
C ASN A 291 7.83 -23.29 2.52
N TYR A 292 6.64 -22.71 2.47
CA TYR A 292 5.90 -22.45 1.25
C TYR A 292 5.17 -21.11 1.37
N TYR A 293 4.68 -20.64 0.23
CA TYR A 293 3.92 -19.41 0.14
C TYR A 293 2.51 -19.71 -0.36
N VAL A 294 1.58 -18.90 0.10
CA VAL A 294 0.23 -18.83 -0.46
C VAL A 294 0.02 -17.46 -1.07
N TYR A 295 -0.72 -17.43 -2.17
CA TYR A 295 -0.96 -16.26 -2.99
C TYR A 295 -2.45 -16.06 -3.18
N GLU A 296 -2.94 -14.86 -2.89
CA GLU A 296 -4.27 -14.46 -3.35
C GLU A 296 -4.09 -13.83 -4.73
N LEU A 297 -4.21 -14.68 -5.75
CA LEU A 297 -4.05 -14.30 -7.15
C LEU A 297 -5.33 -13.65 -7.65
N VAL A 298 -5.17 -12.67 -8.55
CA VAL A 298 -6.28 -11.96 -9.18
C VAL A 298 -6.25 -12.21 -10.68
N ASN A 299 -7.37 -11.97 -11.35
CA ASN A 299 -7.40 -12.06 -12.81
C ASN A 299 -6.44 -11.00 -13.41
N PRO A 300 -5.43 -11.41 -14.21
CA PRO A 300 -4.50 -10.46 -14.80
C PRO A 300 -5.13 -9.46 -15.77
N GLN A 301 -4.50 -8.31 -15.93
CA GLN A 301 -5.00 -7.22 -16.78
C GLN A 301 -4.68 -7.41 -18.27
N PHE A 302 -3.62 -8.16 -18.60
CA PHE A 302 -3.16 -8.32 -19.98
C PHE A 302 -3.73 -9.57 -20.64
N TRP A 303 -4.18 -9.41 -21.90
CA TRP A 303 -4.59 -10.53 -22.73
C TRP A 303 -3.44 -11.52 -22.86
N CYS A 304 -3.76 -12.79 -22.69
CA CYS A 304 -2.80 -13.88 -22.58
C CYS A 304 -1.58 -13.67 -21.66
N SER A 305 -1.84 -13.27 -20.41
CA SER A 305 -0.84 -13.26 -19.35
C SER A 305 -1.00 -14.42 -18.38
N GLY A 306 0.04 -14.72 -17.59
CA GLY A 306 -0.11 -15.63 -16.46
C GLY A 306 1.04 -15.66 -15.46
N TYR A 307 0.69 -16.03 -14.22
CA TYR A 307 1.60 -16.16 -13.10
C TYR A 307 2.54 -17.34 -13.33
N CYS A 308 3.80 -17.00 -13.60
CA CYS A 308 4.87 -17.94 -13.75
C CYS A 308 5.23 -18.59 -12.42
N THR A 309 5.74 -19.80 -12.49
CA THR A 309 6.42 -20.48 -11.39
C THR A 309 7.89 -20.62 -11.73
N GLY A 310 8.76 -20.57 -10.71
CA GLY A 310 10.17 -20.85 -10.90
C GLY A 310 10.42 -22.29 -11.34
N THR A 311 11.69 -22.66 -11.44
CA THR A 311 12.16 -24.04 -11.61
C THR A 311 13.09 -24.47 -10.47
N VAL A 312 13.37 -23.56 -9.53
CA VAL A 312 14.30 -23.79 -8.44
C VAL A 312 13.60 -24.50 -7.30
N PHE A 313 13.84 -25.80 -7.23
CA PHE A 313 13.63 -26.60 -6.03
C PHE A 313 14.38 -25.97 -4.87
N PHE A 314 13.71 -25.67 -3.75
CA PHE A 314 14.41 -25.47 -2.48
C PHE A 314 15.18 -26.75 -2.15
N PRO A 315 16.51 -26.78 -2.22
CA PRO A 315 17.23 -27.86 -1.58
C PRO A 315 17.15 -27.52 -0.09
N LEU A 316 16.57 -28.41 0.70
CA LEU A 316 17.05 -28.60 2.07
C LEU A 316 18.58 -28.67 1.95
N LEU A 317 19.33 -27.64 2.38
CA LEU A 317 20.73 -27.68 2.86
C LEU A 317 21.37 -26.27 2.89
N LYS A 318 21.25 -25.61 4.04
CA LYS A 318 22.42 -24.99 4.70
C LYS A 318 22.32 -25.19 6.22
N LYS A 319 22.47 -26.44 6.68
CA LYS A 319 23.14 -26.66 7.97
C LYS A 319 24.63 -26.77 7.66
N SER A 320 25.34 -25.67 7.83
CA SER A 320 26.79 -25.67 7.89
C SER A 320 27.21 -26.54 9.07
N TYR A 321 27.77 -27.72 8.80
CA TYR A 321 28.55 -28.44 9.79
C TYR A 321 29.96 -27.86 9.75
N THR A 322 30.33 -27.13 10.80
CA THR A 322 31.71 -26.74 11.08
C THR A 322 32.53 -28.02 11.31
N ILE A 323 33.41 -28.36 10.37
CA ILE A 323 34.47 -29.35 10.63
C ILE A 323 35.63 -28.59 11.24
N TRP A 324 35.86 -28.79 12.54
CA TRP A 324 37.12 -28.45 13.18
C TRP A 324 38.21 -29.39 12.66
N ARG A 325 39.35 -28.83 12.24
CA ARG A 325 40.65 -29.50 12.22
C ARG A 325 41.68 -28.63 12.89
#